data_AF-A0A519SA98-F1
#
_entry.id   AF-A0A519SA98-F1
#
_cell.length_a   1.000
_cell.length_b   1.000
_cell.length_c   1.000
_cell.angle_alpha   90.00
_cell.angle_beta   90.00
_cell.angle_gamma   90.00
#
_symmetry.space_group_name_H-M   'P 1'
#
loop_
_entity.id
_entity.type
_entity.pdbx_description
1 polymer ?
#
loop_
_entity_poly.entity_id
_entity_poly.type
_entity_poly.pdbx_seq_one_letter_code
_entity_poly.pdbx_strand_id
1 'polypeptide(L)'
;MKKLILILAIALFYGCTQNQIFTEDKMLTDFLDIDAIEKAEIHNNYGTFLLNKKQLENLKKALEKLHYEPNQDIKAGAKAVVISTDNKEYHLTTITNGKMAEITINDESLVFKTNGLNLDNYKKN
;
A
#
# COMPACT_ATOMS: atom_id res chain seq x y z
N MET A 1 27.57 -67.24 -6.44
CA MET A 1 27.45 -66.08 -7.35
C MET A 1 26.01 -65.96 -7.86
N LYS A 2 25.17 -65.14 -7.21
CA LYS A 2 23.95 -64.56 -7.78
C LYS A 2 23.75 -63.20 -7.11
N LYS A 3 23.71 -62.14 -7.93
CA LYS A 3 23.44 -60.76 -7.57
C LYS A 3 21.96 -60.64 -7.18
N LEU A 4 21.61 -59.81 -6.21
CA LEU A 4 20.42 -58.95 -6.33
C LEU A 4 20.60 -57.70 -5.45
N ILE A 5 20.59 -56.57 -6.14
CA ILE A 5 20.59 -55.20 -5.64
C ILE A 5 19.12 -54.80 -5.38
N LEU A 6 18.92 -53.69 -4.67
CA LEU A 6 17.73 -52.79 -4.72
C LEU A 6 16.61 -53.19 -3.72
N ILE A 7 15.97 -52.30 -2.94
CA ILE A 7 15.72 -50.86 -3.05
C ILE A 7 15.68 -50.27 -1.63
N LEU A 8 16.44 -49.18 -1.40
CA LEU A 8 16.30 -48.30 -0.24
C LEU A 8 14.97 -47.54 -0.41
N ALA A 9 13.99 -47.78 0.45
CA ALA A 9 12.75 -47.00 0.47
C ALA A 9 13.06 -45.59 1.00
N ILE A 10 13.33 -44.68 0.07
CA ILE A 10 13.41 -43.25 0.33
C ILE A 10 11.99 -42.78 0.64
N ALA A 11 11.69 -42.58 1.93
CA ALA A 11 10.48 -41.90 2.37
C ALA A 11 10.63 -40.39 2.08
N LEU A 12 10.41 -40.00 0.83
CA LEU A 12 10.15 -38.60 0.46
C LEU A 12 8.64 -38.40 0.41
N PHE A 13 8.03 -38.30 1.58
CA PHE A 13 6.83 -37.50 1.75
C PHE A 13 7.20 -36.28 2.57
N TYR A 14 7.98 -35.38 1.95
CA TYR A 14 7.79 -33.96 2.16
C TYR A 14 6.38 -33.65 1.68
N GLY A 15 5.39 -33.82 2.54
CA GLY A 15 4.14 -33.12 2.40
C GLY A 15 4.49 -31.64 2.50
N CYS A 16 4.43 -30.93 1.37
CA CYS A 16 4.68 -29.51 1.28
C CYS A 16 3.99 -28.79 2.44
N THR A 17 4.80 -28.21 3.31
CA THR A 17 4.37 -27.21 4.27
C THR A 17 3.67 -26.09 3.51
N GLN A 18 2.55 -25.64 4.08
CA GLN A 18 1.65 -24.60 3.59
C GLN A 18 2.32 -23.45 2.84
N ASN A 19 1.71 -23.03 1.74
CA ASN A 19 1.60 -21.61 1.43
C ASN A 19 0.23 -21.37 0.81
N GLN A 20 -0.80 -21.49 1.66
CA GLN A 20 -1.99 -20.67 1.48
C GLN A 20 -1.52 -19.23 1.67
N ILE A 21 -1.12 -18.56 0.59
CA ILE A 21 -1.01 -17.10 0.59
C ILE A 21 -2.45 -16.58 0.57
N PHE A 22 -3.15 -16.74 1.69
CA PHE A 22 -4.15 -15.77 2.09
C PHE A 22 -3.33 -14.57 2.55
N THR A 23 -2.98 -13.67 1.64
CA THR A 23 -2.71 -12.31 2.06
C THR A 23 -3.99 -11.85 2.73
N GLU A 24 -3.96 -11.73 4.06
CA GLU A 24 -4.98 -11.02 4.82
C GLU A 24 -5.32 -9.72 4.07
N ASP A 25 -6.61 -9.38 4.00
CA ASP A 25 -7.11 -8.12 3.45
C ASP A 25 -6.58 -6.97 4.33
N LYS A 26 -5.34 -6.54 4.09
CA LYS A 26 -4.70 -5.45 4.83
C LYS A 26 -5.11 -4.11 4.24
N MET A 27 -5.28 -3.12 5.10
CA MET A 27 -5.61 -1.74 4.74
C MET A 27 -4.43 -0.83 5.06
N LEU A 28 -4.41 0.39 4.54
CA LEU A 28 -3.35 1.36 4.90
C LEU A 28 -3.30 1.63 6.42
N THR A 29 -4.44 1.54 7.10
CA THR A 29 -4.55 1.71 8.56
C THR A 29 -3.75 0.67 9.36
N ASP A 30 -3.41 -0.48 8.75
CA ASP A 30 -2.56 -1.48 9.41
C ASP A 30 -1.07 -1.08 9.43
N PHE A 31 -0.69 -0.05 8.65
CA PHE A 31 0.68 0.43 8.50
C PHE A 31 0.89 1.86 8.96
N LEU A 32 -0.17 2.67 8.95
CA LEU A 32 -0.13 4.10 9.27
C LEU A 32 -1.34 4.48 10.13
N ASP A 33 -1.08 5.11 11.27
CA ASP A 33 -2.15 5.70 12.09
C ASP A 33 -2.72 6.94 11.40
N ILE A 34 -3.88 6.77 10.77
CA ILE A 34 -4.57 7.81 10.01
C ILE A 34 -5.14 8.90 10.93
N ASP A 35 -5.53 8.54 12.15
CA ASP A 35 -6.09 9.50 13.10
C ASP A 35 -5.01 10.46 13.61
N ALA A 36 -3.78 9.98 13.74
CA ALA A 36 -2.60 10.77 14.11
C ALA A 36 -2.12 11.77 13.04
N ILE A 37 -2.65 11.72 11.81
CA ILE A 37 -2.24 12.68 10.76
C ILE A 37 -2.61 14.11 11.17
N GLU A 38 -1.58 14.96 11.28
CA GLU A 38 -1.70 16.35 11.70
C GLU A 38 -1.91 17.30 10.51
N LYS A 39 -1.21 17.03 9.41
CA LYS A 39 -1.18 17.87 8.21
C LYS A 39 -1.05 17.01 6.97
N ALA A 40 -1.57 17.54 5.86
CA ALA A 40 -1.35 16.96 4.55
C ALA A 40 -1.20 18.07 3.50
N GLU A 41 -0.22 17.93 2.61
CA GLU A 41 -0.03 18.76 1.44
C GLU A 41 -0.37 17.96 0.18
N ILE A 42 -1.29 18.47 -0.64
CA ILE A 42 -1.66 17.84 -1.90
C ILE A 42 -0.83 18.41 -3.04
N HIS A 43 -0.37 17.54 -3.92
CA HIS A 43 0.30 17.84 -5.19
C HIS A 43 -0.58 17.30 -6.31
N ASN A 44 -1.30 18.16 -7.02
CA ASN A 44 -2.24 17.75 -8.06
C ASN A 44 -2.27 18.72 -9.25
N ASN A 45 -3.22 18.55 -10.16
CA ASN A 45 -3.38 19.40 -11.35
C ASN A 45 -3.70 20.89 -11.04
N TYR A 46 -4.07 21.21 -9.80
CA TYR A 46 -4.35 22.56 -9.32
C TYR A 46 -3.17 23.17 -8.54
N GLY A 47 -2.02 22.49 -8.51
CA GLY A 47 -0.81 22.92 -7.83
C GLY A 47 -0.57 22.22 -6.50
N THR A 48 0.24 22.87 -5.65
CA THR A 48 0.64 22.37 -4.34
C THR A 48 0.05 23.23 -3.22
N PHE A 49 -0.64 22.62 -2.26
CA PHE A 49 -1.25 23.35 -1.13
C PHE A 49 -1.53 22.46 0.08
N LEU A 50 -1.45 23.05 1.27
CA LEU A 50 -1.86 22.43 2.53
C LEU A 50 -3.39 22.32 2.60
N LEU A 51 -3.87 21.18 3.09
CA LEU A 51 -5.29 20.95 3.32
C LEU A 51 -5.79 21.74 4.53
N ASN A 52 -6.99 22.31 4.41
CA ASN A 52 -7.71 22.82 5.57
C ASN A 52 -8.28 21.66 6.41
N LYS A 53 -8.78 21.95 7.61
CA LYS A 53 -9.34 20.94 8.52
C LYS A 53 -10.38 20.04 7.85
N LYS A 54 -11.37 20.61 7.14
CA LYS A 54 -12.44 19.83 6.49
C LYS A 54 -11.88 18.91 5.39
N GLN A 55 -10.93 19.40 4.61
CA GLN A 55 -10.28 18.62 3.55
C GLN A 55 -9.41 17.51 4.14
N LEU A 56 -8.70 17.78 5.23
CA LEU A 56 -7.90 16.78 5.93
C LEU A 56 -8.77 15.65 6.46
N GLU A 57 -9.92 15.95 7.09
CA GLU A 57 -10.87 14.92 7.54
C GLU A 57 -11.43 14.08 6.39
N ASN A 58 -11.66 14.69 5.23
CA ASN A 58 -12.09 13.96 4.04
C ASN A 58 -10.97 13.06 3.49
N LEU A 59 -9.72 13.51 3.55
CA LEU A 59 -8.57 12.73 3.16
C LEU A 59 -8.40 11.52 4.09
N LYS A 60 -8.45 11.69 5.41
CA LYS A 60 -8.37 10.60 6.40
C LYS A 60 -9.36 9.47 6.08
N LYS A 61 -10.63 9.82 5.88
CA LYS A 61 -11.70 8.86 5.48
C LYS A 61 -11.47 8.18 4.14
N ALA A 62 -10.73 8.81 3.23
CA ALA A 62 -10.37 8.20 1.96
C ALA A 62 -9.18 7.24 2.13
N LEU A 63 -8.19 7.60 2.95
CA LEU A 63 -7.02 6.78 3.28
C LEU A 63 -7.41 5.49 3.99
N GLU A 64 -8.42 5.51 4.87
CA GLU A 64 -9.00 4.33 5.52
C GLU A 64 -9.51 3.26 4.54
N LYS A 65 -9.74 3.62 3.26
CA LYS A 65 -10.28 2.72 2.24
C LYS A 65 -9.21 2.14 1.33
N LEU A 66 -7.95 2.51 1.51
CA LEU A 66 -6.85 2.01 0.69
C LEU A 66 -6.56 0.56 1.05
N HIS A 67 -6.72 -0.33 0.06
CA HIS A 67 -6.57 -1.77 0.23
C HIS A 67 -5.21 -2.23 -0.28
N TYR A 68 -4.48 -2.99 0.51
CA TYR A 68 -3.12 -3.44 0.20
C TYR A 68 -3.10 -4.43 -0.96
N GLU A 69 -2.17 -4.21 -1.90
CA GLU A 69 -2.09 -4.93 -3.17
C GLU A 69 -0.61 -5.25 -3.50
N PRO A 70 0.01 -6.20 -2.81
CA PRO A 70 1.47 -6.43 -2.83
C PRO A 70 2.03 -6.92 -4.16
N ASN A 71 1.20 -7.51 -5.03
CA ASN A 71 1.64 -8.18 -6.26
C ASN A 71 1.33 -7.38 -7.53
N GLN A 72 1.13 -6.06 -7.41
CA GLN A 72 0.75 -5.21 -8.55
C GLN A 72 1.96 -4.49 -9.14
N ASP A 73 2.10 -4.62 -10.46
CA ASP A 73 3.01 -3.78 -11.24
C ASP A 73 2.41 -2.38 -11.39
N ILE A 74 3.19 -1.37 -11.02
CA ILE A 74 2.75 0.03 -11.00
C ILE A 74 3.53 0.90 -11.99
N LYS A 75 2.88 1.95 -12.49
CA LYS A 75 3.52 3.01 -13.27
C LYS A 75 3.42 4.31 -12.51
N ALA A 76 4.57 4.94 -12.25
CA ALA A 76 4.66 6.21 -11.54
C ALA A 76 3.62 7.21 -12.05
N GLY A 77 2.92 7.86 -11.11
CA GLY A 77 1.97 8.91 -11.42
C GLY A 77 2.45 10.26 -10.94
N ALA A 78 1.76 11.31 -11.39
CA ALA A 78 2.21 12.70 -11.22
C ALA A 78 1.55 13.44 -10.04
N LYS A 79 0.69 12.76 -9.26
CA LYS A 79 -0.07 13.37 -8.17
C LYS A 79 0.22 12.65 -6.87
N ALA A 80 0.46 13.42 -5.82
CA ALA A 80 0.88 12.90 -4.53
C ALA A 80 0.22 13.66 -3.38
N VAL A 81 0.32 13.07 -2.19
CA VAL A 81 0.06 13.71 -0.91
C VAL A 81 1.24 13.48 0.01
N VAL A 82 1.70 14.55 0.63
CA VAL A 82 2.71 14.53 1.69
C VAL A 82 1.95 14.58 3.01
N ILE A 83 2.11 13.55 3.83
CA ILE A 83 1.37 13.33 5.08
C ILE A 83 2.34 13.49 6.25
N SER A 84 2.00 14.33 7.22
CA SER A 84 2.78 14.49 8.45
C SER A 84 2.05 13.87 9.64
N THR A 85 2.71 12.93 10.34
CA THR A 85 2.24 12.32 11.59
C THR A 85 3.43 12.03 12.50
N ASP A 86 3.33 12.33 13.80
CA ASP A 86 4.37 12.06 14.81
C ASP A 86 5.80 12.48 14.40
N ASN A 87 5.95 13.70 13.87
CA ASN A 87 7.22 14.23 13.32
C ASN A 87 7.83 13.41 12.16
N LYS A 88 7.08 12.50 11.55
CA LYS A 88 7.44 11.79 10.34
C LYS A 88 6.66 12.33 9.15
N GLU A 89 7.25 12.18 7.98
CA GLU A 89 6.66 12.57 6.72
C GLU A 89 6.56 11.36 5.80
N TYR A 90 5.38 11.16 5.21
CA TYR A 90 5.09 10.06 4.31
C TYR A 90 4.62 10.60 2.96
N HIS A 91 5.13 10.02 1.88
CA HIS A 91 4.82 10.45 0.52
C HIS A 91 3.96 9.38 -0.13
N LEU A 92 2.68 9.68 -0.32
CA LEU A 92 1.75 8.79 -1.01
C LEU A 92 1.50 9.32 -2.42
N THR A 93 1.92 8.57 -3.43
CA THR A 93 1.78 8.93 -4.84
C THR A 93 0.67 8.10 -5.46
N THR A 94 -0.28 8.74 -6.13
CA THR A 94 -1.26 8.01 -6.95
C THR A 94 -0.65 7.62 -8.28
N ILE A 95 -0.83 6.36 -8.67
CA ILE A 95 -0.18 5.70 -9.82
C ILE A 95 -1.23 5.00 -10.68
N THR A 96 -0.86 4.51 -11.87
CA THR A 96 -1.76 3.75 -12.76
C THR A 96 -3.11 4.49 -12.99
N ASN A 97 -3.03 5.74 -13.44
CA ASN A 97 -4.18 6.64 -13.66
C ASN A 97 -5.06 6.87 -12.41
N GLY A 98 -4.48 6.82 -11.21
CA GLY A 98 -5.18 7.06 -9.95
C GLY A 98 -5.96 5.87 -9.40
N LYS A 99 -5.81 4.68 -10.00
CA LYS A 99 -6.43 3.44 -9.49
C LYS A 99 -5.65 2.84 -8.32
N MET A 100 -4.36 3.11 -8.27
CA MET A 100 -3.44 2.60 -7.27
C MET A 100 -2.74 3.78 -6.59
N ALA A 101 -2.18 3.54 -5.42
CA ALA A 101 -1.34 4.45 -4.67
C ALA A 101 -0.12 3.69 -4.14
N GLU A 102 1.01 4.37 -4.05
CA GLU A 102 2.26 3.85 -3.50
C GLU A 102 2.70 4.78 -2.38
N ILE A 103 3.18 4.19 -1.28
CA ILE A 103 3.74 4.91 -0.13
C ILE A 103 4.92 4.12 0.42
N THR A 104 6.00 4.81 0.75
CA THR A 104 7.14 4.19 1.46
C THR A 104 6.93 4.28 2.96
N ILE A 105 6.93 3.13 3.64
CA ILE A 105 6.84 3.03 5.11
C ILE A 105 7.96 2.09 5.57
N ASN A 106 8.82 2.54 6.49
CA ASN A 106 9.95 1.76 7.01
C ASN A 106 10.85 1.16 5.90
N ASP A 107 11.22 1.98 4.92
CA ASP A 107 12.03 1.61 3.74
C ASP A 107 11.40 0.57 2.79
N GLU A 108 10.14 0.18 3.02
CA GLU A 108 9.38 -0.69 2.13
C GLU A 108 8.41 0.13 1.29
N SER A 109 8.39 -0.11 -0.02
CA SER A 109 7.36 0.44 -0.89
C SER A 109 6.11 -0.42 -0.84
N LEU A 110 5.00 0.17 -0.42
CA LEU A 110 3.73 -0.50 -0.24
C LEU A 110 2.72 0.05 -1.25
N VAL A 111 2.05 -0.86 -1.96
CA VAL A 111 1.09 -0.54 -3.01
C VAL A 111 -0.33 -0.81 -2.52
N PHE A 112 -1.25 0.12 -2.82
CA PHE A 112 -2.64 0.07 -2.40
C PHE A 112 -3.58 0.39 -3.56
N LYS A 113 -4.75 -0.25 -3.60
CA LYS A 113 -5.88 0.18 -4.43
C LYS A 113 -6.53 1.41 -3.80
N THR A 114 -6.77 2.45 -4.60
CA THR A 114 -7.27 3.74 -4.09
C THR A 114 -8.73 3.73 -3.65
N ASN A 115 -9.52 2.79 -4.18
CA ASN A 115 -10.96 2.66 -3.89
C ASN A 115 -11.74 4.00 -3.93
N GLY A 116 -11.37 4.88 -4.86
CA GLY A 116 -12.05 6.17 -5.07
C GLY A 116 -11.30 7.40 -4.54
N LEU A 117 -10.10 7.25 -3.95
CA LEU A 117 -9.23 8.41 -3.70
C LEU A 117 -8.86 9.09 -5.03
N ASN A 118 -9.31 10.33 -5.20
CA ASN A 118 -8.96 11.19 -6.33
C ASN A 118 -8.39 12.50 -5.80
N LEU A 119 -7.09 12.72 -6.01
CA LEU A 119 -6.40 13.91 -5.51
C LEU A 119 -6.86 15.21 -6.19
N ASP A 120 -7.50 15.15 -7.37
CA ASP A 120 -8.08 16.36 -8.01
C ASP A 120 -9.36 16.85 -7.33
N ASN A 121 -9.95 16.07 -6.41
CA ASN A 121 -11.10 16.54 -5.64
C ASN A 121 -10.72 17.62 -4.61
N TYR A 122 -9.43 17.82 -4.36
CA TYR A 122 -8.90 18.82 -3.44
C TYR A 122 -8.47 20.06 -4.22
N LYS A 123 -8.78 21.24 -3.69
CA LYS A 123 -8.42 22.54 -4.27
C LYS A 123 -7.95 23.49 -3.19
N LYS A 124 -7.05 24.40 -3.55
CA LYS A 124 -6.66 25.51 -2.67
C LYS A 124 -7.91 26.31 -2.30
N ASN A 125 -8.08 26.58 -1.01
CA ASN A 125 -9.17 27.43 -0.51
C ASN A 125 -8.78 28.91 -0.59
#